data_AF-A0A3D5PY21-F1
#
_entry.id   AF-A0A3D5PY21-F1
#
_cell.length_a   1.000
_cell.length_b   1.000
_cell.length_c   1.000
_cell.angle_alpha   90.00
_cell.angle_beta   90.00
_cell.angle_gamma   90.00
#
_symmetry.space_group_name_H-M   'P 1'
#
loop_
_entity.id
_entity.type
_entity.pdbx_description
1 polymer ?
#
loop_
_entity_poly.entity_id
_entity_poly.type
_entity_poly.pdbx_seq_one_letter_code
_entity_poly.pdbx_strand_id
1 'polypeptide(L)'
;MLWVKAFHIISLVCWFAGIFYLPRLFVYHAACQDQPGQERFKIMERKLYRGITTPSMIATVIFGLWLLSYNVPGYMSQGWMHA
;
A
#
# COMPACT_ATOMS: atom_id res chain seq x y z
N MET A 1 -14.85 -9.57 14.19
CA MET A 1 -13.51 -8.93 14.19
C MET A 1 -12.46 -9.66 13.36
N LEU A 2 -12.36 -10.99 13.46
CA LEU A 2 -11.33 -11.75 12.74
C LEU A 2 -11.34 -11.49 11.23
N TRP A 3 -12.51 -11.44 10.59
CA TRP A 3 -12.63 -11.14 9.17
C TRP A 3 -12.15 -9.73 8.79
N VAL A 4 -12.55 -8.69 9.51
CA VAL A 4 -12.10 -7.31 9.25
C VAL A 4 -10.59 -7.18 9.47
N LYS A 5 -10.05 -7.83 10.52
CA LYS A 5 -8.60 -7.91 10.74
C LYS A 5 -7.89 -8.67 9.61
N ALA A 6 -8.44 -9.79 9.15
CA ALA A 6 -7.88 -10.56 8.06
C ALA A 6 -7.85 -9.75 6.76
N PHE A 7 -8.95 -9.11 6.38
CA PHE A 7 -8.98 -8.25 5.20
C PHE A 7 -8.04 -7.05 5.33
N HIS A 8 -7.96 -6.40 6.50
CA HIS A 8 -7.01 -5.33 6.75
C HIS A 8 -5.56 -5.79 6.53
N ILE A 9 -5.18 -6.95 7.09
CA ILE A 9 -3.83 -7.50 6.96
C ILE A 9 -3.54 -7.90 5.51
N ILE A 10 -4.48 -8.53 4.81
CA ILE A 10 -4.32 -8.90 3.39
C ILE A 10 -4.10 -7.64 2.54
N SER A 11 -4.94 -6.60 2.71
CA SER A 11 -4.79 -5.33 2.01
C SER A 11 -3.46 -4.65 2.35
N LEU A 12 -3.04 -4.67 3.63
CA LEU A 12 -1.77 -4.14 4.09
C LEU A 12 -0.60 -4.84 3.40
N VAL A 13 -0.60 -6.18 3.34
CA VAL A 13 0.46 -6.95 2.68
C VAL A 13 0.52 -6.65 1.18
N CYS A 14 -0.62 -6.57 0.50
CA CYS A 14 -0.68 -6.17 -0.92
C CYS A 14 -0.15 -4.75 -1.14
N TRP A 15 -0.49 -3.81 -0.26
CA TRP A 15 0.00 -2.45 -0.33
C TRP A 15 1.50 -2.36 -0.08
N PHE A 16 2.00 -3.07 0.94
CA PHE A 16 3.40 -3.14 1.30
C PHE A 16 4.24 -3.75 0.18
N ALA A 17 3.79 -4.86 -0.42
CA ALA A 17 4.44 -5.46 -1.58
C ALA A 17 4.55 -4.46 -2.75
N GLY A 18 3.51 -3.67 -3.00
CA GLY A 18 3.52 -2.59 -3.98
C GLY A 18 4.60 -1.53 -3.69
N ILE A 19 4.66 -1.04 -2.45
CA ILE A 19 5.65 -0.03 -2.02
C ILE A 19 7.09 -0.54 -2.15
N PHE A 20 7.36 -1.80 -1.84
CA PHE A 20 8.72 -2.34 -1.91
C PHE A 20 9.16 -2.69 -3.34
N TYR A 21 8.22 -3.09 -4.19
CA TYR A 21 8.53 -3.48 -5.57
C TYR A 21 8.75 -2.27 -6.50
N LEU A 22 8.11 -1.14 -6.19
CA LEU A 22 8.06 0.04 -7.06
C LEU A 22 9.40 0.82 -7.15
N PRO A 23 10.15 1.08 -6.05
CA PRO A 23 11.49 1.68 -6.11
C PRO A 23 12.47 0.86 -6.95
N ARG A 24 12.37 -0.47 -6.89
CA ARG A 24 13.21 -1.36 -7.69
C ARG A 24 12.95 -1.16 -9.19
N LEU A 25 11.70 -0.99 -9.60
CA LEU A 25 11.36 -0.64 -10.99
C LEU A 25 11.98 0.70 -11.39
N PHE A 26 11.90 1.72 -10.52
CA PHE A 26 12.46 3.05 -10.80
C PHE A 26 13.97 3.02 -10.99
N VAL A 27 14.70 2.21 -10.23
CA VAL A 27 16.15 2.04 -10.41
C VAL A 27 16.47 1.44 -11.78
N TYR A 28 15.73 0.40 -12.20
CA TYR A 28 15.92 -0.19 -13.53
C TYR A 28 15.52 0.75 -14.66
N HIS A 29 14.47 1.55 -14.48
CA HIS A 29 14.08 2.57 -15.44
C HIS A 29 15.17 3.63 -15.60
N ALA A 30 15.73 4.15 -14.49
CA ALA A 30 16.80 5.14 -14.53
C ALA A 30 18.09 4.60 -15.17
N ALA A 31 18.35 3.29 -15.06
CA ALA A 31 19.49 2.63 -15.70
C ALA A 31 19.28 2.34 -17.20
N CYS A 32 18.05 2.39 -17.71
CA CYS A 32 17.72 2.08 -19.11
C CYS A 32 17.97 3.30 -20.02
N GLN A 33 18.81 3.14 -21.04
CA GLN A 33 19.15 4.22 -21.99
C GLN A 33 18.29 4.19 -23.27
N ASP A 34 17.59 3.08 -23.49
CA ASP A 34 16.80 2.80 -24.68
C ASP A 34 15.35 3.31 -24.52
N GLN A 35 14.89 4.11 -25.49
CA GLN A 35 13.53 4.68 -25.50
C GLN A 35 12.41 3.63 -25.38
N PRO A 36 12.44 2.49 -26.12
CA PRO A 36 11.40 1.45 -26.00
C PRO A 36 11.38 0.78 -24.61
N GLY A 37 12.55 0.68 -23.96
CA GLY A 37 12.69 0.15 -22.61
C GLY A 37 12.02 1.06 -21.58
N GLN A 38 12.30 2.37 -21.66
CA GLN A 38 11.71 3.37 -20.78
C GLN A 38 10.18 3.41 -20.88
N GLU A 39 9.61 3.32 -22.09
CA GLU A 39 8.15 3.28 -22.26
C GLU A 39 7.51 2.04 -21.61
N ARG A 40 8.17 0.86 -21.70
CA ARG A 40 7.73 -0.34 -20.99
C ARG A 40 7.75 -0.18 -19.48
N PHE A 41 8.82 0.39 -18.93
CA PHE A 41 8.90 0.64 -17.49
C PHE A 41 7.83 1.62 -17.00
N LYS A 42 7.55 2.70 -17.74
CA LYS A 42 6.44 3.63 -17.43
C LYS A 42 5.08 2.91 -17.34
N ILE A 43 4.81 1.97 -18.24
CA ILE A 43 3.56 1.20 -18.22
C ILE A 43 3.53 0.27 -17.02
N MET A 44 4.62 -0.44 -16.73
CA MET A 44 4.70 -1.37 -15.61
C MET A 44 4.56 -0.64 -14.26
N GLU A 45 5.26 0.46 -14.07
CA GLU A 45 5.15 1.32 -12.89
C GLU A 45 3.74 1.85 -12.69
N ARG A 46 3.11 2.35 -13.77
CA ARG A 46 1.76 2.90 -13.70
C ARG A 46 0.72 1.83 -13.40
N LYS A 47 0.83 0.64 -14.01
CA LYS A 47 -0.05 -0.50 -13.72
C LYS A 47 0.10 -0.98 -12.27
N LEU A 48 1.33 -1.09 -11.78
CA LEU A 48 1.59 -1.50 -10.41
C LEU A 48 1.06 -0.46 -9.39
N TYR A 49 1.36 0.82 -9.64
CA TYR A 49 0.97 1.90 -8.74
C TYR A 49 -0.54 2.05 -8.70
N ARG A 50 -1.18 2.34 -9.85
CA ARG A 50 -2.62 2.62 -9.90
C ARG A 50 -3.47 1.35 -9.83
N GLY A 51 -2.99 0.22 -10.32
CA GLY A 51 -3.77 -1.02 -10.39
C GLY A 51 -3.74 -1.82 -9.10
N ILE A 52 -2.61 -1.88 -8.39
CA ILE A 52 -2.46 -2.72 -7.19
C ILE A 52 -2.27 -1.86 -5.94
N THR A 53 -1.29 -0.95 -5.97
CA THR A 53 -0.84 -0.23 -4.77
C THR A 53 -1.89 0.74 -4.26
N THR A 54 -2.47 1.57 -5.13
CA THR A 54 -3.50 2.56 -4.79
C THR A 54 -4.79 1.94 -4.23
N PRO A 55 -5.44 0.94 -4.87
CA PRO A 55 -6.65 0.34 -4.30
C PRO A 55 -6.37 -0.43 -3.01
N SER A 56 -5.19 -1.08 -2.90
CA SER A 56 -4.79 -1.77 -1.67
C SER A 56 -4.58 -0.78 -0.52
N MET A 57 -3.94 0.37 -0.77
CA MET A 57 -3.80 1.45 0.21
C MET A 57 -5.17 1.90 0.73
N ILE A 58 -6.10 2.20 -0.17
CA ILE A 58 -7.45 2.68 0.18
C ILE A 58 -8.16 1.63 1.03
N ALA A 59 -8.11 0.35 0.63
CA ALA A 59 -8.69 -0.74 1.38
C ALA A 59 -8.06 -0.87 2.78
N THR A 60 -6.73 -0.81 2.90
CA THR A 60 -6.03 -0.85 4.18
C THR A 60 -6.46 0.28 5.11
N VAL A 61 -6.52 1.52 4.61
CA VAL A 61 -6.93 2.69 5.40
C VAL A 61 -8.38 2.56 5.86
N ILE A 62 -9.30 2.18 4.96
CA ILE A 62 -10.72 1.98 5.30
C ILE A 62 -10.88 0.90 6.37
N PHE A 63 -10.26 -0.27 6.17
CA PHE A 63 -10.35 -1.35 7.17
C PHE A 63 -9.65 -0.99 8.49
N GLY A 64 -8.59 -0.20 8.45
CA GLY A 64 -7.89 0.29 9.63
C GLY A 64 -8.75 1.27 10.44
N LEU A 65 -9.37 2.24 9.77
CA LEU A 65 -10.32 3.17 10.40
C LEU A 65 -11.56 2.44 10.94
N TRP A 66 -12.04 1.44 10.23
CA TRP A 66 -13.14 0.60 10.71
C TRP A 66 -12.73 -0.20 11.95
N LEU A 67 -11.51 -0.73 12.02
CA LEU A 67 -11.01 -1.37 13.25
C LEU A 67 -10.89 -0.39 14.41
N LEU A 68 -10.48 0.84 14.14
CA LEU A 68 -10.36 1.90 15.14
C LEU A 68 -11.72 2.28 15.74
N SER A 69 -12.76 2.41 14.90
CA SER A 69 -14.10 2.85 15.34
C SER A 69 -14.76 1.90 16.35
N TYR A 70 -14.33 0.64 16.40
CA TYR A 70 -14.87 -0.33 17.36
C TYR A 70 -14.40 -0.15 18.80
N ASN A 71 -13.24 0.46 19.04
CA ASN A 71 -12.76 0.72 20.41
C ASN A 71 -11.95 2.02 20.48
N VAL A 72 -12.56 3.10 20.03
CA VAL A 72 -11.95 4.44 20.06
C VAL A 72 -11.44 4.80 21.45
N PRO A 73 -12.20 4.65 22.56
CA PRO A 73 -11.72 5.08 23.88
C PRO A 73 -10.50 4.28 24.38
N GLY A 74 -10.45 2.99 24.09
CA GLY A 74 -9.36 2.10 24.51
C GLY A 74 -8.10 2.19 23.64
N TYR A 75 -8.24 2.62 22.38
CA TYR A 75 -7.08 2.90 21.52
C TYR A 75 -6.53 4.30 21.75
N MET A 76 -7.39 5.29 21.94
CA MET A 76 -7.01 6.66 22.29
C MET A 76 -6.37 6.80 23.68
N SER A 77 -6.54 5.81 24.57
CA SER A 77 -5.83 5.76 25.85
C SER A 77 -4.42 5.15 25.73
N GLN A 78 -4.04 4.61 24.56
CA GLN A 78 -2.70 4.07 24.35
C GLN A 78 -1.74 5.20 23.97
N GLY A 79 -0.64 5.32 24.71
CA GLY A 79 0.32 6.42 24.53
C GLY A 79 0.83 6.56 23.10
N TRP A 80 1.01 5.49 22.33
CA TRP A 80 1.49 5.58 20.94
C TRP A 80 0.50 6.21 19.95
N MET A 81 -0.78 6.37 20.31
CA MET A 81 -1.78 7.03 19.47
C MET A 81 -1.87 8.54 19.67
N HIS A 82 -1.41 9.03 20.82
CA HIS A 82 -1.59 10.42 21.25
C HIS A 82 -0.35 11.06 21.89
N ALA A 83 0.76 10.33 22.01
CA ALA A 83 2.04 10.87 22.47
C ALA A 83 2.64 11.83 21.45
#